data_AF-A0A7S3UER1-F1
#
_entry.id   AF-A0A7S3UER1-F1
#
_cell.length_a   1.000
_cell.length_b   1.000
_cell.length_c   1.000
_cell.angle_alpha   90.00
_cell.angle_beta   90.00
_cell.angle_gamma   90.00
#
_symmetry.space_group_name_H-M   'P 1'
#
loop_
_entity.id
_entity.type
_entity.pdbx_description
1 polymer ?
#
loop_
_entity_poly.entity_id
_entity_poly.type
_entity_poly.pdbx_seq_one_letter_code
_entity_poly.pdbx_strand_id
1 'polypeptide(L)'
;MASALHDHTMNWKVDLDIGGTSNQIEMDYVVPWRFEDQAGRLWTTKRLNKMIAETEFGMNMNPATPMKFVVQSTEETNSWGTPRGYALHATPHHQVYPEDDPALASFAWTKYNVAVTKHSDQEWTSSMEQDDIFPGAPALDFDTYLDEEGIVGEDLVLWITSGTYHIPHSEDVPVTPTTHGNRAGFTLIPFNYFDENAAMDVSDLFGADGNVPDEEKPLPKIMEWANGGGCVPSFDNIPSTFAANA
;
A
#
# COMPACT_ATOMS: atom_id res chain seq x y z
N MET A 1 26.39 27.51 4.32
CA MET A 1 25.84 26.79 5.49
C MET A 1 25.86 25.31 5.15
N ALA A 2 26.23 24.45 6.09
CA ALA A 2 26.06 23.00 5.95
C ALA A 2 24.88 22.60 6.82
N SER A 3 23.93 21.85 6.27
CA SER A 3 22.81 21.26 7.02
C SER A 3 23.13 19.82 7.38
N ALA A 4 22.56 19.31 8.47
CA ALA A 4 22.77 17.93 8.89
C ALA A 4 22.02 16.97 7.96
N LEU A 5 22.72 15.94 7.49
CA LEU A 5 22.08 14.76 6.89
C LEU A 5 21.30 14.02 7.97
N HIS A 6 20.06 13.66 7.66
CA HIS A 6 19.19 12.91 8.55
C HIS A 6 18.18 12.12 7.74
N ASP A 7 17.58 11.12 8.35
CA ASP A 7 16.43 10.39 7.83
C ASP A 7 15.15 10.76 8.61
N HIS A 8 14.03 10.59 7.93
CA HIS A 8 12.70 10.70 8.49
C HIS A 8 12.07 9.33 8.35
N THR A 9 11.75 8.68 9.47
CA THR A 9 11.21 7.32 9.48
C THR A 9 9.94 7.30 10.32
N MET A 10 8.87 6.74 9.78
CA MET A 10 7.55 6.67 10.41
C MET A 10 7.01 5.24 10.36
N ASN A 11 6.43 4.80 11.46
CA ASN A 11 5.69 3.54 11.54
C ASN A 11 4.19 3.77 11.51
N TRP A 12 3.46 2.83 10.92
CA TRP A 12 2.00 2.82 10.88
C TRP A 12 1.50 1.47 11.35
N LYS A 13 0.69 1.45 12.41
CA LYS A 13 -0.15 0.29 12.78
C LYS A 13 -1.38 0.28 11.88
N VAL A 14 -1.56 -0.79 11.11
CA VAL A 14 -2.63 -0.95 10.12
C VAL A 14 -3.36 -2.25 10.39
N ASP A 15 -4.46 -2.11 11.12
CA ASP A 15 -5.33 -3.20 11.59
C ASP A 15 -6.51 -3.34 10.61
N LEU A 16 -6.44 -4.36 9.74
CA LEU A 16 -7.39 -4.52 8.62
C LEU A 16 -8.30 -5.72 8.84
N ASP A 17 -9.59 -5.44 9.03
CA ASP A 17 -10.65 -6.45 9.10
C ASP A 17 -11.36 -6.63 7.76
N ILE A 18 -10.79 -7.47 6.88
CA ILE A 18 -11.37 -7.71 5.56
C ILE A 18 -12.47 -8.79 5.65
N GLY A 19 -13.73 -8.35 5.72
CA GLY A 19 -14.86 -9.28 5.84
C GLY A 19 -14.92 -9.96 7.21
N GLY A 20 -14.41 -9.29 8.25
CA GLY A 20 -14.17 -9.85 9.58
C GLY A 20 -12.67 -9.98 9.87
N THR A 21 -12.36 -10.49 11.06
CA THR A 21 -10.97 -10.59 11.56
C THR A 21 -10.22 -11.78 10.99
N SER A 22 -10.88 -12.85 10.53
CA SER A 22 -10.18 -14.03 9.99
C SER A 22 -9.58 -13.72 8.62
N ASN A 23 -8.29 -13.35 8.59
CA ASN A 23 -7.60 -12.86 7.41
C ASN A 23 -6.30 -13.64 7.17
N GLN A 24 -5.70 -13.47 6.00
CA GLN A 24 -4.40 -14.02 5.62
C GLN A 24 -3.65 -13.05 4.71
N ILE A 25 -2.34 -13.17 4.64
CA ILE A 25 -1.49 -12.34 3.79
C ILE A 25 -0.96 -13.14 2.59
N GLU A 26 -1.35 -12.71 1.38
CA GLU A 26 -0.84 -13.21 0.11
C GLU A 26 0.30 -12.33 -0.39
N MET A 27 1.42 -12.96 -0.73
CA MET A 27 2.59 -12.36 -1.35
C MET A 27 2.67 -12.77 -2.81
N ASP A 28 2.43 -11.79 -3.67
CA ASP A 28 2.44 -11.92 -5.13
C ASP A 28 3.77 -11.41 -5.68
N TYR A 29 4.59 -12.28 -6.27
CA TYR A 29 5.88 -11.89 -6.87
C TYR A 29 5.99 -12.34 -8.33
N VAL A 30 6.54 -11.46 -9.16
CA VAL A 30 6.66 -11.66 -10.60
C VAL A 30 8.06 -12.13 -10.94
N VAL A 31 8.17 -13.31 -11.56
CA VAL A 31 9.44 -13.93 -11.93
C VAL A 31 9.55 -14.12 -13.45
N PRO A 32 10.77 -14.10 -14.02
CA PRO A 32 10.96 -14.50 -15.41
C PRO A 32 10.68 -16.00 -15.56
N TRP A 33 9.88 -16.36 -16.55
CA TRP A 33 9.62 -17.74 -16.91
C TRP A 33 10.10 -18.01 -18.34
N ARG A 34 11.03 -18.95 -18.45
CA ARG A 34 11.59 -19.40 -19.73
C ARG A 34 11.04 -20.77 -20.07
N PHE A 35 10.58 -20.94 -21.30
CA PHE A 35 10.10 -22.22 -21.80
C PHE A 35 10.42 -22.37 -23.29
N GLU A 36 10.47 -23.61 -23.76
CA GLU A 36 10.66 -23.96 -25.16
C GLU A 36 9.31 -24.32 -25.78
N ASP A 37 9.01 -23.80 -26.96
CA ASP A 37 7.80 -24.21 -27.69
C ASP A 37 7.99 -25.53 -28.44
N GLN A 38 6.90 -26.03 -29.04
CA GLN A 38 6.94 -27.29 -29.80
C GLN A 38 7.91 -27.28 -31.00
N ALA A 39 8.34 -26.10 -31.46
CA ALA A 39 9.28 -25.93 -32.57
C ALA A 39 10.73 -25.72 -32.10
N GLY A 40 11.00 -25.82 -30.79
CA GLY A 40 12.33 -25.66 -30.23
C GLY A 40 12.76 -24.21 -30.01
N ARG A 41 11.83 -23.25 -30.08
CA ARG A 41 12.14 -21.83 -29.87
C ARG A 41 12.05 -21.49 -28.39
N LEU A 42 13.09 -20.83 -27.88
CA LEU A 42 13.12 -20.34 -26.51
C LEU A 42 12.32 -19.05 -26.37
N TRP A 43 11.35 -19.06 -25.46
CA TRP A 43 10.53 -17.90 -25.09
C TRP A 43 10.84 -17.48 -23.66
N THR A 44 10.78 -16.17 -23.40
CA THR A 44 10.84 -15.60 -22.06
C THR A 44 9.61 -14.73 -21.84
N THR A 45 8.88 -14.98 -20.76
CA THR A 45 7.74 -14.17 -20.33
C THR A 45 7.79 -13.94 -18.82
N LYS A 46 6.77 -13.28 -18.27
CA LYS A 46 6.57 -13.09 -16.84
C LYS A 46 5.62 -14.16 -16.32
N ARG A 47 5.89 -14.67 -15.12
CA ARG A 47 4.98 -15.56 -14.38
C ARG A 47 4.71 -14.94 -13.01
N LEU A 48 3.46 -15.00 -12.59
CA LEU A 48 3.05 -14.67 -11.23
C LEU A 48 3.19 -15.91 -10.35
N ASN A 49 3.87 -15.75 -9.22
CA ASN A 49 3.86 -16.72 -8.15
C ASN A 49 3.14 -16.10 -6.95
N LYS A 50 2.29 -16.91 -6.30
CA LYS A 50 1.54 -16.53 -5.12
C LYS A 50 1.99 -17.38 -3.95
N MET A 51 2.13 -16.78 -2.78
CA MET A 51 2.47 -17.44 -1.53
C MET A 51 1.56 -16.90 -0.43
N ILE A 52 1.03 -17.77 0.43
CA ILE A 52 0.41 -17.35 1.68
C ILE A 52 1.49 -17.40 2.76
N ALA A 53 1.66 -16.32 3.53
CA ALA A 53 2.55 -16.40 4.69
C ALA A 53 1.87 -17.20 5.80
N GLU A 54 2.58 -18.18 6.34
CA GLU A 54 2.04 -19.08 7.37
C GLU A 54 2.26 -18.55 8.78
N THR A 55 3.36 -17.83 8.99
CA THR A 55 3.77 -17.26 10.29
C THR A 55 4.05 -15.77 10.16
N GLU A 56 4.10 -15.10 11.30
CA GLU A 56 4.55 -13.72 11.42
C GLU A 56 5.90 -13.49 10.72
N PHE A 57 6.07 -12.28 10.19
CA PHE A 57 7.31 -11.91 9.53
C PHE A 57 7.54 -10.41 9.54
N GLY A 58 8.81 -10.02 9.50
CA GLY A 58 9.25 -8.68 9.13
C GLY A 58 10.13 -8.77 7.88
N MET A 59 9.91 -7.89 6.90
CA MET A 59 10.69 -7.89 5.66
C MET A 59 10.91 -6.52 5.04
N ASN A 60 11.98 -6.45 4.24
CA ASN A 60 12.30 -5.30 3.41
C ASN A 60 11.93 -5.58 1.96
N MET A 61 11.25 -4.63 1.32
CA MET A 61 10.90 -4.73 -0.09
C MET A 61 12.16 -4.56 -0.94
N ASN A 62 12.38 -5.50 -1.85
CA ASN A 62 13.50 -5.42 -2.78
C ASN A 62 13.00 -5.00 -4.17
N PRO A 63 13.42 -3.84 -4.71
CA PRO A 63 12.99 -3.37 -6.02
C PRO A 63 13.41 -4.30 -7.17
N ALA A 64 14.42 -5.16 -6.98
CA ALA A 64 14.81 -6.18 -7.96
C ALA A 64 13.86 -7.38 -8.00
N THR A 65 13.06 -7.59 -6.95
CA THR A 65 12.06 -8.66 -6.85
C THR A 65 10.72 -8.06 -6.42
N PRO A 66 10.01 -7.41 -7.37
CA PRO A 66 8.78 -6.71 -7.06
C PRO A 66 7.75 -7.67 -6.47
N MET A 67 7.27 -7.32 -5.28
CA MET A 67 6.32 -8.09 -4.50
C MET A 67 5.13 -7.19 -4.17
N LYS A 68 3.95 -7.79 -4.14
CA LYS A 68 2.73 -7.17 -3.64
C LYS A 68 2.26 -7.96 -2.41
N PHE A 69 1.89 -7.23 -1.37
CA PHE A 69 1.25 -7.77 -0.18
C PHE A 69 -0.24 -7.53 -0.28
N VAL A 70 -1.03 -8.57 -0.09
CA VAL A 70 -2.49 -8.50 -0.11
C VAL A 70 -3.02 -9.11 1.17
N VAL A 71 -3.68 -8.31 2.00
CA VAL A 71 -4.49 -8.82 3.11
C VAL A 71 -5.82 -9.26 2.53
N GLN A 72 -6.19 -10.52 2.75
CA GLN A 72 -7.40 -11.09 2.18
C GLN A 72 -8.18 -11.90 3.21
N SER A 73 -9.50 -11.87 3.07
CA SER A 73 -10.41 -12.69 3.87
C SER A 73 -10.18 -14.18 3.61
N THR A 74 -10.24 -15.00 4.66
CA THR A 74 -10.29 -16.46 4.53
C THR A 74 -11.73 -16.97 4.35
N GLU A 75 -12.72 -16.12 4.62
CA GLU A 75 -14.15 -16.50 4.68
C GLU A 75 -14.97 -15.90 3.53
N GLU A 76 -14.63 -14.69 3.07
CA GLU A 76 -15.37 -13.98 2.04
C GLU A 76 -14.68 -14.00 0.67
N THR A 77 -15.48 -14.30 -0.37
CA THR A 77 -15.07 -14.21 -1.78
C THR A 77 -15.98 -13.27 -2.55
N ASN A 78 -15.45 -12.71 -3.64
CA ASN A 78 -16.25 -11.97 -4.61
C ASN A 78 -17.06 -12.92 -5.52
N SER A 79 -17.88 -12.38 -6.42
CA SER A 79 -18.70 -13.14 -7.38
C SER A 79 -17.89 -14.03 -8.34
N TRP A 80 -16.58 -13.84 -8.42
CA TRP A 80 -15.64 -14.64 -9.22
C TRP A 80 -14.98 -15.77 -8.41
N GLY A 81 -15.38 -15.96 -7.15
CA GLY A 81 -14.81 -16.97 -6.25
C GLY A 81 -13.39 -16.65 -5.79
N THR A 82 -12.95 -15.40 -5.88
CA THR A 82 -11.63 -14.95 -5.43
C THR A 82 -11.75 -14.30 -4.04
N PRO A 83 -10.83 -14.56 -3.09
CA PRO A 83 -10.84 -13.90 -1.80
C PRO A 83 -10.87 -12.38 -1.92
N ARG A 84 -11.69 -11.73 -1.10
CA ARG A 84 -11.78 -10.27 -1.03
C ARG A 84 -10.56 -9.76 -0.28
N GLY A 85 -9.91 -8.70 -0.77
CA GLY A 85 -8.67 -8.21 -0.16
C GLY A 85 -8.32 -6.77 -0.44
N TYR A 86 -7.33 -6.26 0.29
CA TYR A 86 -6.69 -4.98 0.02
C TYR A 86 -5.19 -5.20 -0.18
N ALA A 87 -4.68 -4.65 -1.27
CA ALA A 87 -3.26 -4.65 -1.58
C ALA A 87 -2.57 -3.43 -0.96
N LEU A 88 -1.43 -3.67 -0.32
CA LEU A 88 -0.54 -2.63 0.14
C LEU A 88 0.31 -2.11 -1.02
N HIS A 89 0.31 -0.79 -1.20
CA HIS A 89 1.25 -0.09 -2.06
C HIS A 89 2.02 0.94 -1.24
N ALA A 90 3.28 0.64 -0.93
CA ALA A 90 4.17 1.49 -0.17
C ALA A 90 5.47 1.75 -0.93
N THR A 91 6.11 2.89 -0.64
CA THR A 91 7.49 3.13 -1.06
C THR A 91 8.41 2.68 0.07
N PRO A 92 9.37 1.77 -0.19
CA PRO A 92 10.23 1.26 0.86
C PRO A 92 11.19 2.34 1.40
N HIS A 93 11.37 2.35 2.71
CA HIS A 93 12.36 3.15 3.42
C HIS A 93 12.95 2.31 4.55
N HIS A 94 14.28 2.34 4.70
CA HIS A 94 14.99 1.51 5.66
C HIS A 94 15.97 2.37 6.47
N GLN A 95 16.17 2.05 7.74
CA GLN A 95 17.15 2.73 8.57
C GLN A 95 18.60 2.49 8.08
N VAL A 96 19.57 3.37 8.40
CA VAL A 96 20.98 3.25 7.94
C VAL A 96 21.99 2.95 9.05
N TYR A 97 21.54 2.80 10.29
CA TYR A 97 22.35 2.29 11.40
C TYR A 97 22.81 0.84 11.12
N PRO A 98 24.01 0.49 11.59
CA PRO A 98 24.47 -0.90 11.59
C PRO A 98 23.50 -1.81 12.35
N GLU A 99 23.32 -3.04 11.87
CA GLU A 99 22.42 -4.03 12.52
C GLU A 99 22.88 -4.43 13.93
N ASP A 100 24.17 -4.27 14.24
CA ASP A 100 24.76 -4.56 15.55
C ASP A 100 24.83 -3.34 16.47
N ASP A 101 24.31 -2.18 16.04
CA ASP A 101 24.22 -1.01 16.91
C ASP A 101 23.14 -1.25 17.99
N PRO A 102 23.49 -1.21 19.28
CA PRO A 102 22.51 -1.45 20.34
C PRO A 102 21.34 -0.46 20.30
N ALA A 103 21.55 0.79 19.83
CA ALA A 103 20.47 1.77 19.74
C ALA A 103 19.31 1.30 18.85
N LEU A 104 19.58 0.43 17.87
CA LEU A 104 18.58 -0.08 16.93
C LEU A 104 17.45 -0.86 17.63
N ALA A 105 17.69 -1.42 18.82
CA ALA A 105 16.64 -2.04 19.62
C ALA A 105 15.53 -1.03 20.01
N SER A 106 15.88 0.24 20.24
CA SER A 106 14.92 1.30 20.58
C SER A 106 14.02 1.76 19.44
N PHE A 107 14.33 1.35 18.21
CA PHE A 107 13.53 1.65 17.04
C PHE A 107 13.52 0.46 16.08
N ALA A 108 13.38 -0.75 16.66
CA ALA A 108 13.49 -2.03 15.96
C ALA A 108 12.51 -2.15 14.78
N TRP A 109 11.33 -1.55 14.87
CA TRP A 109 10.35 -1.47 13.79
C TRP A 109 10.90 -0.88 12.48
N THR A 110 11.95 -0.05 12.55
CA THR A 110 12.60 0.56 11.37
C THR A 110 13.39 -0.44 10.52
N LYS A 111 13.68 -1.64 11.05
CA LYS A 111 14.36 -2.74 10.34
C LYS A 111 13.52 -3.33 9.22
N TYR A 112 12.21 -3.13 9.25
CA TYR A 112 11.26 -3.78 8.35
C TYR A 112 10.48 -2.74 7.57
N ASN A 113 10.37 -2.88 6.25
CA ASN A 113 9.43 -2.06 5.46
C ASN A 113 7.98 -2.49 5.73
N VAL A 114 7.76 -3.80 5.89
CA VAL A 114 6.48 -4.40 6.25
C VAL A 114 6.76 -5.48 7.28
N ALA A 115 6.08 -5.41 8.41
CA ALA A 115 5.93 -6.55 9.32
C ALA A 115 4.45 -6.89 9.48
N VAL A 116 4.16 -8.18 9.67
CA VAL A 116 2.81 -8.70 9.87
C VAL A 116 2.84 -9.55 11.13
N THR A 117 2.00 -9.18 12.10
CA THR A 117 1.84 -9.89 13.36
C THR A 117 0.39 -10.32 13.51
N LYS A 118 0.16 -11.30 14.37
CA LYS A 118 -1.17 -11.56 14.90
C LYS A 118 -1.60 -10.40 15.79
N HIS A 119 -2.88 -10.05 15.76
CA HIS A 119 -3.40 -9.01 16.66
C HIS A 119 -3.33 -9.46 18.13
N SER A 120 -2.81 -8.58 18.98
CA SER A 120 -2.80 -8.72 20.43
C SER A 120 -3.08 -7.38 21.12
N ASP A 121 -3.95 -7.37 22.13
CA ASP A 121 -4.22 -6.18 22.96
C ASP A 121 -2.97 -5.69 23.72
N GLN A 122 -1.99 -6.57 23.93
CA GLN A 122 -0.72 -6.22 24.56
C GLN A 122 0.24 -5.52 23.59
N GLU A 123 0.00 -5.64 22.28
CA GLU A 123 0.82 -5.12 21.19
C GLU A 123 0.16 -3.90 20.53
N TRP A 124 -0.18 -2.92 21.36
CA TRP A 124 -1.00 -1.79 20.93
C TRP A 124 -0.19 -0.70 20.20
N THR A 125 1.14 -0.70 20.30
CA THR A 125 2.04 0.29 19.70
C THR A 125 3.36 -0.34 19.29
N SER A 126 4.07 0.21 18.30
CA SER A 126 5.40 -0.26 17.88
C SER A 126 6.56 0.42 18.62
N SER A 127 6.27 1.40 19.48
CA SER A 127 7.25 2.16 20.26
C SER A 127 6.59 2.87 21.44
N MET A 128 7.39 3.26 22.42
CA MET A 128 7.04 3.97 23.65
C MET A 128 7.89 5.24 23.79
N GLU A 129 7.37 6.25 24.49
CA GLU A 129 8.12 7.49 24.76
C GLU A 129 9.45 7.25 25.51
N GLN A 130 9.53 6.16 26.28
CA GLN A 130 10.71 5.80 27.07
C GLN A 130 11.83 5.15 26.24
N ASP A 131 11.58 4.74 25.00
CA ASP A 131 12.57 4.04 24.17
C ASP A 131 13.78 4.93 23.82
N ASP A 132 13.56 6.25 23.72
CA ASP A 132 14.59 7.26 23.45
C ASP A 132 15.42 7.63 24.71
N ILE A 133 14.97 7.26 25.91
CA ILE A 133 15.66 7.61 27.16
C ILE A 133 16.92 6.75 27.35
N PHE A 134 16.86 5.47 26.97
CA PHE A 134 17.95 4.51 27.13
C PHE A 134 18.19 3.74 25.82
N PRO A 135 18.93 4.33 24.85
CA PRO A 135 19.29 3.63 23.62
C PRO A 135 19.93 2.27 23.90
N GLY A 136 19.34 1.21 23.36
CA GLY A 136 19.76 -0.18 23.55
C GLY A 136 19.24 -0.89 24.79
N ALA A 137 18.36 -0.24 25.55
CA ALA A 137 17.56 -0.88 26.58
C ALA A 137 16.13 -0.28 26.55
N PRO A 138 15.38 -0.50 25.46
CA PRO A 138 14.08 0.13 25.27
C PRO A 138 13.03 -0.40 26.24
N ALA A 139 11.97 0.39 26.43
CA ALA A 139 10.80 -0.07 27.16
C ALA A 139 9.98 -1.06 26.31
N LEU A 140 10.02 -0.89 24.98
CA LEU A 140 9.39 -1.77 24.00
C LEU A 140 10.41 -2.14 22.91
N ASP A 141 10.64 -3.44 22.75
CA ASP A 141 11.42 -3.97 21.63
C ASP A 141 10.48 -4.62 20.61
N PHE A 142 10.34 -3.99 19.44
CA PHE A 142 9.42 -4.45 18.40
C PHE A 142 9.76 -5.83 17.85
N ASP A 143 11.04 -6.25 17.89
CA ASP A 143 11.43 -7.59 17.42
C ASP A 143 10.71 -8.70 18.22
N THR A 144 10.26 -8.40 19.44
CA THR A 144 9.53 -9.35 20.28
C THR A 144 8.13 -9.68 19.78
N TYR A 145 7.57 -8.87 18.88
CA TYR A 145 6.27 -9.13 18.25
C TYR A 145 6.36 -10.10 17.07
N LEU A 146 7.58 -10.53 16.69
CA LEU A 146 7.81 -11.47 15.61
C LEU A 146 8.29 -12.79 16.21
N ASP A 147 7.40 -13.49 16.90
CA ASP A 147 7.71 -14.67 17.71
C ASP A 147 7.26 -16.01 17.06
N GLU A 148 7.05 -15.97 15.75
CA GLU A 148 6.70 -17.10 14.89
C GLU A 148 5.27 -17.64 15.11
N GLU A 149 4.34 -16.83 15.61
CA GLU A 149 2.92 -17.20 15.64
C GLU A 149 2.37 -17.51 14.24
N GLY A 150 1.44 -18.46 14.17
CA GLY A 150 0.72 -18.76 12.93
C GLY A 150 -0.33 -17.69 12.65
N ILE A 151 -0.38 -17.20 11.41
CA ILE A 151 -1.20 -16.02 11.03
C ILE A 151 -2.29 -16.31 9.98
N VAL A 152 -2.46 -17.57 9.56
CA VAL A 152 -3.48 -17.92 8.55
C VAL A 152 -4.85 -18.03 9.20
N GLY A 153 -5.78 -17.15 8.82
CA GLY A 153 -7.14 -17.12 9.36
C GLY A 153 -7.24 -16.46 10.73
N GLU A 154 -6.22 -15.72 11.13
CA GLU A 154 -6.19 -14.95 12.37
C GLU A 154 -6.47 -13.47 12.09
N ASP A 155 -6.66 -12.71 13.16
CA ASP A 155 -6.71 -11.24 13.14
C ASP A 155 -5.30 -10.69 12.96
N LEU A 156 -5.10 -9.79 11.98
CA LEU A 156 -3.77 -9.41 11.49
C LEU A 156 -3.52 -7.91 11.58
N VAL A 157 -2.35 -7.57 12.11
CA VAL A 157 -1.85 -6.21 12.11
C VAL A 157 -0.66 -6.09 11.15
N LEU A 158 -0.75 -5.14 10.23
CA LEU A 158 0.36 -4.71 9.39
C LEU A 158 1.07 -3.54 10.05
N TRP A 159 2.38 -3.67 10.23
CA TRP A 159 3.27 -2.60 10.68
C TRP A 159 4.08 -2.10 9.50
N ILE A 160 3.77 -0.90 9.02
CA ILE A 160 4.35 -0.36 7.79
C ILE A 160 5.35 0.73 8.14
N THR A 161 6.58 0.58 7.66
CA THR A 161 7.60 1.61 7.77
C THR A 161 7.73 2.37 6.46
N SER A 162 7.69 3.70 6.55
CA SER A 162 7.84 4.61 5.43
C SER A 162 8.68 5.81 5.84
N GLY A 163 9.29 6.49 4.88
CA GLY A 163 10.23 7.55 5.22
C GLY A 163 10.95 8.17 4.03
N THR A 164 11.93 9.01 4.32
CA THR A 164 12.81 9.62 3.33
C THR A 164 14.20 9.90 3.92
N TYR A 165 15.23 9.91 3.09
CA TYR A 165 16.55 10.42 3.45
C TYR A 165 16.66 11.87 3.03
N HIS A 166 16.81 12.76 4.00
CA HIS A 166 16.91 14.19 3.71
C HIS A 166 18.38 14.59 3.66
N ILE A 167 18.88 14.75 2.44
CA ILE A 167 20.14 15.46 2.15
C ILE A 167 19.76 16.91 1.84
N PRO A 168 19.86 17.84 2.80
CA PRO A 168 19.26 19.15 2.60
C PRO A 168 20.03 19.97 1.56
N HIS A 169 19.28 20.76 0.78
CA HIS A 169 19.81 21.54 -0.34
C HIS A 169 19.32 23.00 -0.32
N SER A 170 19.72 23.80 -1.32
CA SER A 170 19.47 25.25 -1.33
C SER A 170 18.00 25.63 -1.24
N GLU A 171 17.13 24.83 -1.85
CA GLU A 171 15.68 25.05 -1.91
C GLU A 171 14.96 24.63 -0.61
N ASP A 172 15.67 24.09 0.39
CA ASP A 172 15.16 23.89 1.75
C ASP A 172 15.16 25.17 2.60
N VAL A 173 15.67 26.29 2.08
CA VAL A 173 15.71 27.57 2.78
C VAL A 173 14.64 28.51 2.23
N PRO A 174 13.81 29.14 3.08
CA PRO A 174 13.85 29.12 4.55
C PRO A 174 13.11 27.94 5.19
N VAL A 175 12.37 27.16 4.41
CA VAL A 175 11.61 26.01 4.87
C VAL A 175 11.72 24.88 3.86
N THR A 176 11.85 23.66 4.35
CA THR A 176 11.81 22.47 3.50
C THR A 176 10.46 22.39 2.79
N PRO A 177 10.45 22.29 1.45
CA PRO A 177 9.21 22.26 0.70
C PRO A 177 8.54 20.90 0.87
N THR A 178 7.20 20.89 0.93
CA THR A 178 6.38 19.68 0.92
C THR A 178 6.30 19.11 -0.51
N THR A 179 7.45 18.72 -1.06
CA THR A 179 7.54 18.11 -2.39
C THR A 179 7.22 16.63 -2.34
N HIS A 180 7.01 16.03 -3.52
CA HIS A 180 6.79 14.59 -3.64
C HIS A 180 7.95 13.76 -3.05
N GLY A 181 9.19 14.28 -3.09
CA GLY A 181 10.37 13.59 -2.53
C GLY A 181 10.42 13.54 -1.00
N ASN A 182 9.58 14.32 -0.31
CA ASN A 182 9.50 14.38 1.15
C ASN A 182 8.22 13.72 1.69
N ARG A 183 7.54 12.91 0.89
CA ARG A 183 6.32 12.21 1.32
C ARG A 183 6.68 10.84 1.88
N ALA A 184 6.21 10.57 3.09
CA ALA A 184 6.16 9.25 3.68
C ALA A 184 4.69 8.78 3.72
N GLY A 185 4.47 7.50 3.48
CA GLY A 185 3.15 6.89 3.56
C GLY A 185 2.99 5.69 2.63
N PHE A 186 1.75 5.25 2.52
CA PHE A 186 1.35 4.11 1.71
C PHE A 186 -0.09 4.31 1.23
N THR A 187 -0.55 3.41 0.37
CA THR A 187 -1.94 3.35 -0.09
C THR A 187 -2.44 1.92 0.03
N LEU A 188 -3.67 1.78 0.52
CA LEU A 188 -4.40 0.52 0.48
C LEU A 188 -5.33 0.57 -0.73
N ILE A 189 -5.22 -0.44 -1.59
CA ILE A 189 -5.95 -0.51 -2.85
C ILE A 189 -6.85 -1.75 -2.82
N PRO A 190 -8.17 -1.64 -3.07
CA PRO A 190 -9.03 -2.80 -3.19
C PRO A 190 -8.47 -3.79 -4.21
N PHE A 191 -8.33 -5.05 -3.82
CA PHE A 191 -7.79 -6.12 -4.63
C PHE A 191 -8.72 -7.33 -4.58
N ASN A 192 -9.52 -7.50 -5.64
CA ASN A 192 -10.64 -8.46 -5.68
C ASN A 192 -11.70 -8.24 -4.59
N TYR A 193 -11.67 -7.12 -3.85
CA TYR A 193 -12.65 -6.82 -2.81
C TYR A 193 -14.06 -6.61 -3.35
N PHE A 194 -14.19 -6.01 -4.53
CA PHE A 194 -15.46 -5.79 -5.21
C PHE A 194 -15.57 -6.72 -6.42
N ASP A 195 -16.81 -6.90 -6.91
CA ASP A 195 -17.09 -7.67 -8.12
C ASP A 195 -16.65 -6.94 -9.40
N GLU A 196 -16.60 -5.62 -9.33
CA GLU A 196 -16.18 -4.72 -10.39
C GLU A 196 -15.60 -3.42 -9.82
N ASN A 197 -15.16 -2.51 -10.68
CA ASN A 197 -14.64 -1.22 -10.24
C ASN A 197 -15.75 -0.41 -9.54
N ALA A 198 -15.60 -0.16 -8.23
CA ALA A 198 -16.57 0.60 -7.44
C ALA A 198 -16.82 2.03 -7.95
N ALA A 199 -15.90 2.58 -8.76
CA ALA A 199 -16.09 3.88 -9.38
C ALA A 199 -17.11 3.86 -10.54
N MET A 200 -17.61 2.70 -10.98
CA MET A 200 -18.59 2.63 -12.07
C MET A 200 -19.97 3.15 -11.68
N ASP A 201 -20.26 3.29 -10.39
CA ASP A 201 -21.54 3.79 -9.86
C ASP A 201 -21.45 5.24 -9.33
N VAL A 202 -20.41 5.99 -9.71
CA VAL A 202 -20.27 7.40 -9.29
C VAL A 202 -21.01 8.34 -10.25
N SER A 203 -21.76 9.30 -9.69
CA SER A 203 -22.54 10.26 -10.47
C SER A 203 -21.71 11.24 -11.30
N ASP A 204 -20.45 11.46 -10.90
CA ASP A 204 -19.54 12.43 -11.53
C ASP A 204 -18.78 11.83 -12.72
N LEU A 205 -19.17 10.62 -13.15
CA LEU A 205 -18.63 9.97 -14.33
C LEU A 205 -19.15 10.68 -15.59
N PHE A 206 -18.34 11.55 -16.18
CA PHE A 206 -18.63 12.13 -17.48
C PHE A 206 -18.42 11.10 -18.59
N GLY A 207 -19.52 10.51 -19.05
CA GLY A 207 -19.56 9.79 -20.31
C GLY A 207 -19.91 10.77 -21.43
N ALA A 208 -19.04 10.92 -22.44
CA ALA A 208 -19.39 11.64 -23.67
C ALA A 208 -20.06 10.65 -24.63
N ASP A 209 -21.39 10.51 -24.57
CA ASP A 209 -22.14 9.97 -25.70
C ASP A 209 -22.45 11.11 -26.66
N GLY A 210 -22.10 10.93 -27.94
CA GLY A 210 -22.27 11.96 -28.97
C GLY A 210 -23.73 12.20 -29.38
N ASN A 211 -24.72 11.86 -28.55
CA ASN A 211 -26.15 11.98 -28.86
C ASN A 211 -26.90 12.70 -27.75
N VAL A 212 -27.68 13.71 -28.15
CA VAL A 212 -28.55 14.49 -27.26
C VAL A 212 -29.51 13.56 -26.50
N PRO A 213 -29.70 13.71 -25.17
CA PRO A 213 -30.58 12.82 -24.41
C PRO A 213 -32.04 12.99 -24.81
N ASP A 214 -32.72 11.87 -25.08
CA ASP A 214 -34.18 11.81 -25.15
C ASP A 214 -34.72 11.69 -23.72
N GLU A 215 -35.46 12.70 -23.22
CA GLU A 215 -35.83 12.92 -21.80
C GLU A 215 -36.70 11.82 -21.15
N GLU A 216 -37.09 10.75 -21.86
CA GLU A 216 -38.17 9.86 -21.41
C GLU A 216 -37.80 8.38 -21.16
N LYS A 217 -36.52 8.00 -21.09
CA LYS A 217 -36.15 6.58 -20.82
C LYS A 217 -35.32 6.39 -19.55
N PRO A 218 -35.76 5.53 -18.59
CA PRO A 218 -34.92 5.15 -17.47
C PRO A 218 -33.77 4.26 -17.99
N LEU A 219 -32.53 4.63 -17.65
CA LEU A 219 -31.31 3.92 -18.05
C LEU A 219 -31.14 2.60 -17.29
N PRO A 220 -30.80 1.49 -17.98
CA PRO A 220 -30.16 0.37 -17.32
C PRO A 220 -28.83 -0.09 -17.96
N LYS A 221 -27.85 -0.31 -17.08
CA LYS A 221 -26.64 -1.18 -17.11
C LYS A 221 -25.83 -1.31 -18.43
N ILE A 222 -24.76 -0.49 -18.48
CA ILE A 222 -23.44 -0.65 -19.15
C ILE A 222 -23.28 -1.84 -20.11
N MET A 223 -23.92 -1.79 -21.29
CA MET A 223 -23.51 -2.64 -22.45
C MET A 223 -23.74 -1.95 -23.81
N GLU A 224 -23.83 -0.62 -23.88
CA GLU A 224 -24.02 0.10 -25.16
C GLU A 224 -23.00 1.20 -25.48
N TRP A 225 -21.91 1.36 -24.71
CA TRP A 225 -20.95 2.46 -24.88
C TRP A 225 -19.84 2.20 -25.92
N ALA A 226 -20.17 1.56 -27.05
CA ALA A 226 -19.22 1.29 -28.14
C ALA A 226 -19.57 1.95 -29.49
N ASN A 227 -20.53 2.89 -29.57
CA ASN A 227 -20.83 3.54 -30.85
C ASN A 227 -21.19 5.03 -30.72
N GLY A 228 -20.27 5.90 -31.16
CA GLY A 228 -20.62 7.23 -31.68
C GLY A 228 -19.92 8.41 -30.99
N GLY A 229 -18.73 8.77 -31.46
CA GLY A 229 -17.95 9.90 -30.95
C GLY A 229 -18.37 11.27 -31.47
N GLY A 230 -17.92 12.31 -30.77
CA GLY A 230 -17.95 13.71 -31.23
C GLY A 230 -17.77 14.71 -30.08
N CYS A 231 -16.55 15.20 -29.87
CA CYS A 231 -16.23 16.26 -28.90
C CYS A 231 -16.60 17.65 -29.40
N VAL A 232 -17.24 18.47 -28.56
CA VAL A 232 -17.06 19.94 -28.53
C VAL A 232 -17.10 20.42 -27.07
N PRO A 233 -16.03 20.99 -26.50
CA PRO A 233 -16.10 21.57 -25.16
C PRO A 233 -16.78 22.95 -25.22
N SER A 234 -17.92 23.11 -24.54
CA SER A 234 -18.44 24.43 -24.14
C SER A 234 -17.85 24.76 -22.76
N PHE A 235 -17.24 25.94 -22.66
CA PHE A 235 -16.65 26.50 -21.44
C PHE A 235 -17.64 27.36 -20.64
N ASP A 236 -18.95 27.19 -20.84
CA ASP A 236 -19.93 28.18 -20.35
C ASP A 236 -20.42 27.96 -18.91
N ASN A 237 -19.93 26.97 -18.16
CA ASN A 237 -20.35 26.75 -16.77
C ASN A 237 -19.18 26.41 -15.84
N ILE A 238 -18.32 27.41 -15.58
CA ILE A 238 -17.49 27.43 -14.37
C ILE A 238 -18.23 28.28 -13.33
N PRO A 239 -18.79 27.70 -12.25
CA PRO A 239 -19.27 28.48 -11.11
C PRO A 239 -18.09 29.19 -10.45
N SER A 240 -18.13 30.51 -10.46
CA SER A 240 -17.16 31.39 -9.82
C SER A 240 -17.35 31.42 -8.30
N THR A 241 -17.05 30.33 -7.59
CA THR A 241 -16.96 30.35 -6.12
C THR A 241 -15.98 29.30 -5.65
N PHE A 242 -14.71 29.68 -5.53
CA PHE A 242 -13.84 29.47 -4.36
C PHE A 242 -12.47 30.06 -4.71
N ALA A 243 -12.43 31.39 -4.73
CA ALA A 243 -11.20 32.16 -4.62
C ALA A 243 -11.21 32.87 -3.27
N ALA A 244 -10.12 32.69 -2.53
CA ALA A 244 -9.66 33.42 -1.36
C ALA A 244 -10.42 33.26 -0.03
N ASN A 245 -9.72 32.66 0.94
CA ASN A 245 -9.18 33.47 2.04
C ASN A 245 -7.78 32.98 2.42
N ALA A 246 -6.96 33.96 2.78
CA ALA A 246 -5.53 33.94 3.05
C ALA A 246 -5.10 33.05 4.22
#